data_AF-A0A2N0NMA9-F1
#
_entry.id   AF-A0A2N0NMA9-F1
#
_cell.length_a   1.000
_cell.length_b   1.000
_cell.length_c   1.000
_cell.angle_alpha   90.00
_cell.angle_beta   90.00
_cell.angle_gamma   90.00
#
_symmetry.space_group_name_H-M   'P 1'
#
loop_
_entity.id
_entity.type
_entity.pdbx_description
1 polymer ?
#
loop_
_entity_poly.entity_id
_entity_poly.type
_entity_poly.pdbx_seq_one_letter_code
_entity_poly.pdbx_strand_id
1 'polypeptide(L)'
;MLSPEGERNFISVWKSFEYPRQWSKLPNPISHIETFMMSDRLRLGMVKPFILNRSLTINCLKPQEIEKLQERTNMNRNQVISNIIKCWATVAKYSQLAFKISLTKNDYIELENYLNKERKALIELSDEFVDLPNLHANYHLLRHARTFSTLTNTAVGIKEMVHRIFKNIVPHTNFKNIELDLLKRLFKDWFIMENSEMNNEKLEVCLQSSEFRNIVLRKPASIRNTNIGINTISFHSDLALAYKSFGYHASLINKACNFYEYVSYIQVVQNVEIQCHLNKGDIVTIKEVDYGESYAVIKGIFKHQNNDGYYYPFIYVDWFEDTYKKHNKLDCPIFVLRHDDYYCKIFPLTVIDKVQKAYFVHDCNARCKESDHFLENNHYLKNEFFFAAV
;
A
#
# COMPACT_ATOMS: atom_id res chain seq x y z
N MET A 1 23.28 17.04 -0.81
CA MET A 1 23.58 15.90 -1.71
C MET A 1 23.06 16.08 -3.14
N LEU A 2 21.76 16.33 -3.37
CA LEU A 2 21.20 16.48 -4.73
C LEU A 2 21.70 17.75 -5.45
N SER A 3 21.88 17.66 -6.76
CA SER A 3 22.03 18.82 -7.66
C SER A 3 20.66 19.43 -7.97
N PRO A 4 20.57 20.66 -8.52
CA PRO A 4 19.28 21.24 -8.95
C PRO A 4 18.52 20.36 -9.95
N GLU A 5 19.24 19.62 -10.80
CA GLU A 5 18.63 18.61 -11.69
C GLU A 5 18.09 17.42 -10.90
N GLY A 6 18.85 16.90 -9.93
CA GLY A 6 18.40 15.83 -9.06
C GLY A 6 17.16 16.19 -8.24
N GLU A 7 17.08 17.42 -7.74
CA GLU A 7 15.89 17.92 -7.04
C GLU A 7 14.66 17.96 -7.94
N ARG A 8 14.79 18.48 -9.16
CA ARG A 8 13.69 18.49 -10.14
C ARG A 8 13.22 17.08 -10.48
N ASN A 9 14.14 16.16 -10.76
CA ASN A 9 13.82 14.77 -11.08
C ASN A 9 13.13 14.07 -9.91
N PHE A 10 13.64 14.25 -8.69
CA PHE A 10 13.02 13.72 -7.48
C PHE A 10 11.60 14.25 -7.31
N ILE A 11 11.37 15.55 -7.47
CA ILE A 11 10.04 16.16 -7.33
C ILE A 11 9.08 15.67 -8.42
N SER A 12 9.55 15.47 -9.66
CA SER A 12 8.70 14.96 -10.74
C SER A 12 8.22 13.54 -10.44
N VAL A 13 9.13 12.66 -10.05
CA VAL A 13 8.80 11.29 -9.63
C VAL A 13 7.92 11.33 -8.38
N TRP A 14 8.24 12.14 -7.38
CA TRP A 14 7.45 12.27 -6.15
C TRP A 14 5.99 12.64 -6.40
N LYS A 15 5.73 13.52 -7.38
CA LYS A 15 4.38 13.99 -7.72
C LYS A 15 3.55 12.93 -8.45
N SER A 16 4.20 12.12 -9.28
CA SER A 16 3.57 11.09 -10.13
C SER A 16 3.59 9.69 -9.52
N PHE A 17 4.31 9.47 -8.43
CA PHE A 17 4.43 8.18 -7.76
C PHE A 17 3.07 7.63 -7.31
N GLU A 18 2.80 6.36 -7.61
CA GLU A 18 1.53 5.70 -7.32
C GLU A 18 1.36 5.31 -5.84
N TYR A 19 1.27 6.27 -4.91
CA TYR A 19 1.09 6.00 -3.47
C TYR A 19 -0.14 5.12 -3.15
N PRO A 20 -0.10 4.37 -2.04
CA PRO A 20 -1.29 3.68 -1.53
C PRO A 20 -2.45 4.67 -1.37
N ARG A 21 -3.64 4.33 -1.89
CA ARG A 21 -4.80 5.24 -1.96
C ARG A 21 -5.29 5.75 -0.60
N GLN A 22 -5.04 4.99 0.45
CA GLN A 22 -5.39 5.37 1.83
C GLN A 22 -4.47 6.45 2.41
N TRP A 23 -3.33 6.69 1.78
CA TRP A 23 -2.40 7.69 2.28
C TRP A 23 -2.84 9.06 1.81
N SER A 24 -2.95 9.97 2.77
CA SER A 24 -2.96 11.40 2.48
C SER A 24 -1.68 11.76 1.71
N LYS A 25 -1.82 12.58 0.66
CA LYS A 25 -0.67 13.05 -0.11
C LYS A 25 0.29 13.79 0.83
N LEU A 26 1.53 13.31 0.89
CA LEU A 26 2.58 13.91 1.71
C LEU A 26 3.13 15.18 1.04
N PRO A 27 3.48 16.23 1.82
CA PRO A 27 4.20 17.38 1.30
C PRO A 27 5.54 16.97 0.67
N ASN A 28 6.15 17.83 -0.14
CA ASN A 28 7.46 17.56 -0.72
C ASN A 28 8.52 17.40 0.41
N PRO A 29 9.19 16.24 0.53
CA PRO A 29 10.16 16.02 1.59
C PRO A 29 11.42 16.87 1.43
N ILE A 30 11.75 17.39 0.23
CA ILE A 30 12.93 18.26 0.08
C ILE A 30 12.77 19.56 0.87
N SER A 31 11.57 20.14 0.85
CA SER A 31 11.31 21.46 1.46
C SER A 31 10.61 21.38 2.82
N HIS A 32 9.96 20.26 3.14
CA HIS A 32 9.08 20.15 4.30
C HIS A 32 9.45 18.99 5.25
N ILE A 33 10.65 18.38 5.14
CA ILE A 33 11.02 17.24 6.01
C ILE A 33 10.93 17.55 7.50
N GLU A 34 11.17 18.81 7.89
CA GLU A 34 11.08 19.26 9.28
C GLU A 34 9.65 19.28 9.80
N THR A 35 8.65 19.45 8.92
CA THR A 35 7.23 19.45 9.32
C THR A 35 6.64 18.05 9.40
N PHE A 36 7.38 17.01 9.00
CA PHE A 36 6.87 15.64 8.96
C PHE A 36 6.70 15.11 10.37
N MET A 37 5.57 14.44 10.61
CA MET A 37 5.40 13.63 11.81
C MET A 37 6.15 12.31 11.68
N MET A 38 6.28 11.55 12.77
CA MET A 38 6.90 10.22 12.73
C MET A 38 6.21 9.31 11.70
N SER A 39 4.88 9.31 11.67
CA SER A 39 4.09 8.56 10.68
C SER A 39 4.46 8.94 9.23
N ASP A 40 4.70 10.22 8.96
CA ASP A 40 5.07 10.70 7.61
C ASP A 40 6.50 10.27 7.26
N ARG A 41 7.43 10.29 8.24
CA ARG A 41 8.79 9.80 8.06
C ARG A 41 8.82 8.29 7.80
N LEU A 42 7.98 7.51 8.49
CA LEU A 42 7.84 6.07 8.25
C LEU A 42 7.27 5.80 6.85
N ARG A 43 6.18 6.47 6.48
CA ARG A 43 5.60 6.38 5.13
C ARG A 43 6.61 6.74 4.05
N LEU A 44 7.36 7.83 4.24
CA LEU A 44 8.47 8.21 3.36
C LEU A 44 9.50 7.09 3.27
N GLY A 45 9.93 6.51 4.40
CA GLY A 45 10.86 5.39 4.44
C GLY A 45 10.43 4.18 3.58
N MET A 46 9.13 3.85 3.57
CA MET A 46 8.60 2.71 2.81
C MET A 46 8.64 2.91 1.28
N VAL A 47 8.61 4.15 0.80
CA VAL A 47 8.51 4.48 -0.64
C VAL A 47 9.78 5.13 -1.20
N LYS A 48 10.59 5.74 -0.35
CA LYS A 48 11.82 6.45 -0.73
C LYS A 48 12.77 5.60 -1.57
N PRO A 49 13.02 4.30 -1.29
CA PRO A 49 13.90 3.49 -2.15
C PRO A 49 13.41 3.42 -3.60
N PHE A 50 12.10 3.28 -3.82
CA PHE A 50 11.51 3.23 -5.16
C PHE A 50 11.59 4.57 -5.88
N ILE A 51 11.30 5.66 -5.15
CA ILE A 51 11.39 7.02 -5.71
C ILE A 51 12.83 7.32 -6.12
N LEU A 52 13.81 7.02 -5.26
CA LEU A 52 15.23 7.18 -5.59
C LEU A 52 15.65 6.29 -6.76
N ASN A 53 15.14 5.05 -6.86
CA ASN A 53 15.44 4.16 -7.98
C ASN A 53 14.96 4.72 -9.33
N ARG A 54 13.81 5.42 -9.34
CA ARG A 54 13.25 6.06 -10.53
C ARG A 54 13.88 7.44 -10.82
N SER A 55 14.27 8.19 -9.78
CA SER A 55 14.68 9.59 -9.93
C SER A 55 16.19 9.81 -10.03
N LEU A 56 17.01 8.96 -9.41
CA LEU A 56 18.45 9.17 -9.35
C LEU A 56 19.16 8.66 -10.61
N THR A 57 19.85 9.58 -11.29
CA THR A 57 20.80 9.29 -12.36
C THR A 57 22.19 9.81 -11.97
N ILE A 58 23.21 9.54 -12.79
CA ILE A 58 24.60 9.98 -12.56
C ILE A 58 24.78 11.50 -12.43
N ASN A 59 23.84 12.30 -12.94
CA ASN A 59 23.90 13.78 -12.92
C ASN A 59 23.08 14.39 -11.77
N CYS A 60 22.36 13.57 -11.00
CA CYS A 60 21.44 14.05 -9.96
C CYS A 60 22.14 14.44 -8.65
N LEU A 61 23.44 14.18 -8.49
CA LEU A 61 24.19 14.50 -7.28
C LEU A 61 25.19 15.64 -7.55
N LYS A 62 25.49 16.44 -6.53
CA LYS A 62 26.51 17.49 -6.62
C LYS A 62 27.89 16.83 -6.89
N PRO A 63 28.73 17.35 -7.82
CA PRO A 63 30.01 16.72 -8.17
C PRO A 63 30.91 16.43 -6.96
N GLN A 64 31.05 17.40 -6.05
CA GLN A 64 31.83 17.27 -4.81
C GLN A 64 31.36 16.12 -3.91
N GLU A 65 30.05 15.86 -3.89
CA GLU A 65 29.47 14.79 -3.06
C GLU A 65 29.66 13.42 -3.72
N ILE A 66 29.63 13.35 -5.05
CA ILE A 66 29.96 12.14 -5.80
C ILE A 66 31.43 11.80 -5.58
N GLU A 67 32.34 12.76 -5.77
CA GLU A 67 33.79 12.55 -5.65
C GLU A 67 34.16 12.00 -4.26
N LYS A 68 33.67 12.62 -3.19
CA LYS A 68 33.83 12.12 -1.82
C LYS A 68 33.36 10.66 -1.67
N LEU A 69 32.19 10.32 -2.21
CA LEU A 69 31.66 8.95 -2.15
C LEU A 69 32.48 7.97 -2.99
N GLN A 70 32.96 8.38 -4.15
CA GLN A 70 33.80 7.55 -5.01
C GLN A 70 35.14 7.25 -4.34
N GLU A 71 35.80 8.25 -3.74
CA GLU A 71 37.05 8.07 -3.00
C GLU A 71 36.87 7.13 -1.80
N ARG A 72 35.79 7.33 -1.04
CA ARG A 72 35.48 6.53 0.14
C ARG A 72 35.15 5.07 -0.16
N THR A 73 34.37 4.83 -1.21
CA THR A 73 33.85 3.49 -1.52
C THR A 73 34.66 2.76 -2.60
N ASN A 74 35.60 3.46 -3.25
CA ASN A 74 36.32 2.99 -4.44
C ASN A 74 35.37 2.51 -5.56
N MET A 75 34.23 3.19 -5.72
CA MET A 75 33.19 2.86 -6.69
C MET A 75 33.14 3.86 -7.84
N ASN A 76 32.71 3.40 -9.02
CA ASN A 76 32.35 4.30 -10.12
C ASN A 76 31.00 5.00 -9.86
N ARG A 77 30.69 6.06 -10.62
CA ARG A 77 29.44 6.84 -10.42
C ARG A 77 28.16 6.00 -10.44
N ASN A 78 28.05 5.02 -11.34
CA ASN A 78 26.86 4.15 -11.44
C ASN A 78 26.73 3.23 -10.22
N GLN A 79 27.86 2.73 -9.72
CA GLN A 79 27.93 1.91 -8.51
C GLN A 79 27.56 2.75 -7.28
N VAL A 80 28.03 4.00 -7.17
CA VAL A 80 27.65 4.92 -6.09
C VAL A 80 26.13 5.15 -6.06
N ILE A 81 25.52 5.47 -7.20
CA ILE A 81 24.05 5.64 -7.28
C ILE A 81 23.33 4.36 -6.84
N SER A 82 23.80 3.21 -7.32
CA SER A 82 23.24 1.91 -6.93
C SER A 82 23.41 1.63 -5.44
N ASN A 83 24.54 2.03 -4.83
CA ASN A 83 24.82 1.87 -3.41
C ASN A 83 23.90 2.74 -2.54
N ILE A 84 23.65 3.98 -2.95
CA ILE A 84 22.70 4.88 -2.28
C ILE A 84 21.30 4.25 -2.26
N ILE A 85 20.82 3.75 -3.40
CA ILE A 85 19.50 3.10 -3.50
C ILE A 85 19.45 1.86 -2.60
N LYS A 86 20.49 1.01 -2.63
CA LYS A 86 20.60 -0.19 -1.77
C LYS A 86 20.64 0.15 -0.28
N CYS A 87 21.31 1.23 0.10
CA CYS A 87 21.33 1.71 1.48
C CYS A 87 19.92 2.07 1.93
N TRP A 88 19.18 2.87 1.16
CA TRP A 88 17.81 3.24 1.52
C TRP A 88 16.86 2.03 1.51
N ALA A 89 17.04 1.07 0.60
CA ALA A 89 16.30 -0.20 0.65
C ALA A 89 16.59 -1.01 1.93
N THR A 90 17.86 -1.01 2.39
CA THR A 90 18.27 -1.66 3.64
C THR A 90 17.61 -0.99 4.85
N VAL A 91 17.63 0.35 4.91
CA VAL A 91 16.94 1.13 5.95
C VAL A 91 15.44 0.85 5.96
N ALA A 92 14.82 0.78 4.79
CA ALA A 92 13.38 0.52 4.65
C ALA A 92 13.01 -0.91 5.09
N LYS A 93 13.84 -1.91 4.75
CA LYS A 93 13.64 -3.30 5.17
C LYS A 93 13.83 -3.48 6.67
N TYR A 94 14.87 -2.86 7.25
CA TYR A 94 15.03 -2.80 8.70
C TYR A 94 13.80 -2.19 9.37
N SER A 95 13.32 -1.03 8.87
CA SER A 95 12.15 -0.35 9.42
C SER A 95 10.92 -1.27 9.41
N GLN A 96 10.69 -2.01 8.33
CA GLN A 96 9.59 -2.97 8.25
C GLN A 96 9.69 -4.08 9.31
N LEU A 97 10.88 -4.62 9.57
CA LEU A 97 11.09 -5.62 10.63
C LEU A 97 10.91 -5.02 12.02
N ALA A 98 11.39 -3.79 12.23
CA ALA A 98 11.27 -3.09 13.52
C ALA A 98 9.81 -2.80 13.89
N PHE A 99 8.96 -2.49 12.91
CA PHE A 99 7.54 -2.20 13.14
C PHE A 99 6.63 -3.42 13.00
N LYS A 100 7.19 -4.63 12.89
CA LYS A 100 6.38 -5.86 12.85
C LYS A 100 5.70 -6.10 14.19
N ILE A 101 4.40 -6.41 14.16
CA ILE A 101 3.56 -6.63 15.36
C ILE A 101 3.93 -7.95 16.07
N SER A 102 4.55 -8.89 15.37
CA SER A 102 5.06 -10.15 15.94
C SER A 102 6.32 -10.60 15.20
N LEU A 103 7.25 -11.21 15.95
CA LEU A 103 8.52 -11.73 15.41
C LEU A 103 8.63 -13.24 15.68
N THR A 104 8.94 -13.99 14.63
CA THR A 104 9.34 -15.40 14.69
C THR A 104 10.84 -15.53 14.98
N LYS A 105 11.32 -16.76 15.23
CA LYS A 105 12.76 -17.03 15.39
C LYS A 105 13.58 -16.56 14.18
N ASN A 106 13.07 -16.78 12.96
CA ASN A 106 13.73 -16.34 11.73
C ASN A 106 13.74 -14.82 11.61
N ASP A 107 12.66 -14.14 12.03
CA ASP A 107 12.59 -12.69 12.00
C ASP A 107 13.65 -12.04 12.90
N TYR A 108 13.98 -12.64 14.05
CA TYR A 108 15.07 -12.12 14.90
C TYR A 108 16.44 -12.22 14.22
N ILE A 109 16.70 -13.30 13.50
CA ILE A 109 17.95 -13.48 12.74
C ILE A 109 18.00 -12.46 11.60
N GLU A 110 16.88 -12.28 10.89
CA GLU A 110 16.76 -11.29 9.83
C GLU A 110 16.96 -9.86 10.36
N LEU A 111 16.33 -9.51 11.49
CA LEU A 111 16.47 -8.22 12.15
C LEU A 111 17.94 -7.93 12.53
N GLU A 112 18.64 -8.89 13.14
CA GLU A 112 20.06 -8.75 13.48
C GLU A 112 20.92 -8.48 12.23
N ASN A 113 20.66 -9.23 11.15
CA ASN A 113 21.35 -9.06 9.89
C ASN A 113 21.11 -7.66 9.29
N TYR A 114 19.87 -7.18 9.29
CA TYR A 114 19.53 -5.86 8.74
C TYR A 114 20.02 -4.70 9.62
N LEU A 115 20.03 -4.83 10.95
CA LEU A 115 20.66 -3.86 11.85
C LEU A 115 22.15 -3.69 11.53
N ASN A 116 22.86 -4.81 11.31
CA ASN A 116 24.27 -4.79 10.93
C ASN A 116 24.49 -4.19 9.53
N LYS A 117 23.66 -4.57 8.55
CA LYS A 117 23.73 -4.03 7.18
C LYS A 117 23.43 -2.54 7.14
N GLU A 118 22.41 -2.08 7.85
CA GLU A 118 22.03 -0.67 7.91
C GLU A 118 23.17 0.18 8.46
N ARG A 119 23.76 -0.22 9.60
CA ARG A 119 24.89 0.51 10.19
C ARG A 119 26.05 0.63 9.20
N LYS A 120 26.45 -0.47 8.57
CA LYS A 120 27.52 -0.47 7.57
C LYS A 120 27.18 0.43 6.39
N ALA A 121 25.99 0.30 5.83
CA ALA A 121 25.57 1.06 4.65
C ALA A 121 25.49 2.57 4.93
N LEU A 122 24.97 2.99 6.09
CA LEU A 122 24.89 4.40 6.46
C LEU A 122 26.27 5.00 6.72
N ILE A 123 27.14 4.28 7.45
CA ILE A 123 28.52 4.71 7.67
C ILE A 123 29.27 4.79 6.34
N GLU A 124 29.10 3.82 5.43
CA GLU A 124 29.69 3.90 4.09
C GLU A 124 29.22 5.12 3.28
N LEU A 125 28.01 5.64 3.53
CA LEU A 125 27.53 6.86 2.88
C LEU A 125 28.04 8.15 3.52
N SER A 126 28.27 8.19 4.83
CA SER A 126 28.84 9.37 5.51
C SER A 126 29.43 9.01 6.88
N ASP A 127 30.60 9.58 7.20
CA ASP A 127 31.22 9.48 8.54
C ASP A 127 30.39 10.14 9.62
N GLU A 128 29.55 11.11 9.27
CA GLU A 128 28.71 11.83 10.23
C GLU A 128 27.77 10.88 11.00
N PHE A 129 27.50 9.69 10.46
CA PHE A 129 26.66 8.70 11.11
C PHE A 129 27.35 7.90 12.22
N VAL A 130 28.68 7.83 12.24
CA VAL A 130 29.45 6.90 13.12
C VAL A 130 29.12 7.11 14.59
N ASP A 131 29.03 8.37 15.02
CA ASP A 131 28.85 8.74 16.43
C ASP A 131 27.40 9.12 16.78
N LEU A 132 26.45 8.92 15.86
CA LEU A 132 25.06 9.29 16.14
C LEU A 132 24.44 8.30 17.15
N PRO A 133 23.85 8.80 18.26
CA PRO A 133 23.18 7.96 19.24
C PRO A 133 22.08 7.08 18.62
N ASN A 134 21.39 7.62 17.61
CA ASN A 134 20.34 6.91 16.88
C ASN A 134 20.89 5.69 16.13
N LEU A 135 22.11 5.78 15.57
CA LEU A 135 22.73 4.64 14.92
C LEU A 135 23.34 3.68 15.94
N HIS A 136 23.90 4.19 17.05
CA HIS A 136 24.40 3.37 18.15
C HIS A 136 23.29 2.49 18.76
N ALA A 137 22.07 3.00 18.85
CA ALA A 137 20.91 2.25 19.36
C ALA A 137 20.75 0.88 18.66
N ASN A 138 21.10 0.76 17.38
CA ASN A 138 21.01 -0.49 16.62
C ASN A 138 21.78 -1.67 17.25
N TYR A 139 22.83 -1.43 18.06
CA TYR A 139 23.53 -2.51 18.79
C TYR A 139 22.66 -3.16 19.87
N HIS A 140 21.67 -2.44 20.38
CA HIS A 140 20.82 -2.87 21.50
C HIS A 140 19.42 -3.28 21.07
N LEU A 141 18.96 -2.86 19.89
CA LEU A 141 17.60 -3.11 19.42
C LEU A 141 17.24 -4.59 19.34
N LEU A 142 18.13 -5.49 18.91
CA LEU A 142 17.85 -6.92 18.91
C LEU A 142 17.56 -7.45 20.33
N ARG A 143 18.35 -6.99 21.32
CA ARG A 143 18.16 -7.37 22.73
C ARG A 143 16.81 -6.84 23.24
N HIS A 144 16.44 -5.61 22.89
CA HIS A 144 15.13 -5.05 23.23
C HIS A 144 14.00 -5.87 22.61
N ALA A 145 14.09 -6.19 21.31
CA ALA A 145 13.11 -7.02 20.63
C ALA A 145 12.95 -8.40 21.30
N ARG A 146 14.05 -9.06 21.67
CA ARG A 146 14.01 -10.36 22.38
C ARG A 146 13.42 -10.24 23.78
N THR A 147 13.67 -9.15 24.48
CA THR A 147 13.19 -8.92 25.85
C THR A 147 11.71 -8.58 25.89
N PHE A 148 11.24 -7.76 24.94
CA PHE A 148 9.87 -7.23 24.89
C PHE A 148 9.03 -7.84 23.76
N SER A 149 9.47 -8.96 23.18
CA SER A 149 8.90 -9.66 22.02
C SER A 149 8.92 -8.91 20.67
N THR A 150 8.84 -7.58 20.66
CA THR A 150 8.95 -6.73 19.46
C THR A 150 9.53 -5.36 19.83
N LEU A 151 10.04 -4.62 18.85
CA LEU A 151 10.45 -3.22 19.05
C LEU A 151 9.25 -2.28 19.18
N THR A 152 8.11 -2.63 18.60
CA THR A 152 6.85 -1.87 18.74
C THR A 152 6.39 -1.78 20.19
N ASN A 153 6.65 -2.81 21.01
CA ASN A 153 6.32 -2.80 22.44
C ASN A 153 7.18 -1.82 23.26
N THR A 154 8.33 -1.41 22.72
CA THR A 154 9.19 -0.38 23.32
C THR A 154 8.98 1.00 22.71
N ALA A 155 8.15 1.12 21.68
CA ALA A 155 7.92 2.37 20.98
C ALA A 155 7.12 3.34 21.87
N VAL A 156 7.57 4.59 21.92
CA VAL A 156 6.91 5.66 22.69
C VAL A 156 5.76 6.32 21.92
N GLY A 157 5.44 5.86 20.71
CA GLY A 157 4.42 6.48 19.83
C GLY A 157 3.05 6.60 20.49
N ILE A 158 2.60 5.57 21.22
CA ILE A 158 1.33 5.62 21.97
C ILE A 158 1.39 6.70 23.06
N LYS A 159 2.51 6.81 23.79
CA LYS A 159 2.69 7.85 24.81
C LYS A 159 2.68 9.25 24.20
N GLU A 160 3.31 9.44 23.05
CA GLU A 160 3.29 10.71 22.33
C GLU A 160 1.91 11.06 21.77
N MET A 161 1.16 10.06 21.30
CA MET A 161 -0.22 10.22 20.84
C MET A 161 -1.15 10.58 22.00
N VAL A 162 -1.04 9.89 23.14
CA VAL A 162 -1.76 10.22 24.38
C VAL A 162 -1.40 11.61 24.87
N HIS A 163 -0.11 11.98 24.87
CA HIS A 163 0.33 13.33 25.25
C HIS A 163 -0.26 14.41 24.33
N ARG A 164 -0.38 14.12 23.04
CA ARG A 164 -0.99 15.02 22.06
C ARG A 164 -2.50 15.13 22.23
N ILE A 165 -3.19 14.01 22.39
CA ILE A 165 -4.63 13.98 22.73
C ILE A 165 -4.84 14.78 24.01
N PHE A 166 -4.01 14.57 25.03
CA PHE A 166 -4.06 15.32 26.27
C PHE A 166 -3.81 16.82 26.07
N LYS A 167 -2.79 17.23 25.29
CA LYS A 167 -2.56 18.65 24.95
C LYS A 167 -3.70 19.28 24.14
N ASN A 168 -4.36 18.50 23.28
CA ASN A 168 -5.50 18.96 22.49
C ASN A 168 -6.79 19.02 23.32
N ILE A 169 -6.96 18.11 24.29
CA ILE A 169 -8.09 18.09 25.24
C ILE A 169 -7.91 19.13 26.35
N VAL A 170 -6.66 19.44 26.71
CA VAL A 170 -6.28 20.40 27.75
C VAL A 170 -5.57 21.58 27.10
N PRO A 171 -6.28 22.51 26.42
CA PRO A 171 -5.63 23.66 25.83
C PRO A 171 -5.17 24.62 26.92
N HIS A 172 -5.99 24.85 27.95
CA HIS A 172 -5.74 25.80 29.03
C HIS A 172 -6.50 25.36 30.28
N THR A 173 -5.79 25.02 31.36
CA THR A 173 -6.39 25.07 32.69
C THR A 173 -6.77 26.52 32.97
N ASN A 174 -8.08 26.75 33.04
CA ASN A 174 -8.78 27.96 33.47
C ASN A 174 -8.90 29.06 32.39
N PHE A 175 -9.94 28.98 31.56
CA PHE A 175 -11.05 29.95 31.46
C PHE A 175 -11.85 29.69 30.17
N LYS A 176 -13.17 29.66 30.35
CA LYS A 176 -14.21 29.24 29.40
C LYS A 176 -14.06 29.90 28.01
N ASN A 177 -13.90 29.10 26.96
CA ASN A 177 -13.80 29.59 25.58
C ASN A 177 -15.21 29.76 24.98
N ILE A 178 -15.77 30.97 25.12
CA ILE A 178 -17.15 31.33 24.75
C ILE A 178 -17.40 31.15 23.24
N GLU A 179 -16.39 31.35 22.38
CA GLU A 179 -16.50 31.12 20.93
C GLU A 179 -16.65 29.64 20.59
N LEU A 180 -15.92 28.75 21.28
CA LEU A 180 -16.03 27.31 21.07
C LEU A 180 -17.38 26.77 21.57
N ASP A 181 -17.94 27.35 22.63
CA ASP A 181 -19.28 27.04 23.14
C ASP A 181 -20.39 27.56 22.21
N LEU A 182 -20.21 28.75 21.62
CA LEU A 182 -21.12 29.31 20.60
C LEU A 182 -21.08 28.52 19.29
N LEU A 183 -19.87 28.14 18.84
CA LEU A 183 -19.70 27.23 17.70
C LEU A 183 -20.33 25.88 17.98
N LYS A 184 -20.12 25.30 19.18
CA LYS A 184 -20.76 24.03 19.55
C LYS A 184 -22.28 24.14 19.59
N ARG A 185 -22.89 25.27 19.96
CA ARG A 185 -24.35 25.46 19.93
C ARG A 185 -24.89 25.72 18.52
N LEU A 186 -24.24 26.56 17.73
CA LEU A 186 -24.64 26.86 16.34
C LEU A 186 -24.45 25.65 15.41
N PHE A 187 -23.41 24.83 15.64
CA PHE A 187 -23.12 23.64 14.84
C PHE A 187 -23.85 22.38 15.35
N LYS A 188 -24.33 22.32 16.60
CA LYS A 188 -25.15 21.18 17.04
C LYS A 188 -26.46 21.10 16.28
N ASP A 189 -27.02 22.25 15.92
CA ASP A 189 -28.26 22.34 15.15
C ASP A 189 -28.03 22.22 13.63
N TRP A 190 -26.78 22.39 13.17
CA TRP A 190 -26.40 22.23 11.74
C TRP A 190 -25.84 20.84 11.40
N PHE A 191 -25.27 20.13 12.38
CA PHE A 191 -24.70 18.78 12.24
C PHE A 191 -25.54 17.67 12.89
N ILE A 192 -26.79 17.94 13.27
CA ILE A 192 -27.83 16.94 12.96
C ILE A 192 -28.01 17.02 11.44
N MET A 193 -27.01 16.49 10.74
CA MET A 193 -27.24 15.94 9.43
C MET A 193 -28.25 14.84 9.74
N GLU A 194 -29.54 15.13 9.49
CA GLU A 194 -30.42 14.10 8.93
C GLU A 194 -29.53 13.22 8.08
N ASN A 195 -29.55 11.91 8.34
CA ASN A 195 -28.98 10.93 7.42
C ASN A 195 -29.45 11.38 6.05
N SER A 196 -28.60 12.12 5.34
CA SER A 196 -28.96 12.58 4.02
C SER A 196 -28.83 11.28 3.28
N GLU A 197 -29.99 10.68 3.07
CA GLU A 197 -30.27 9.81 1.96
C GLU A 197 -29.85 10.60 0.72
N MET A 198 -28.53 10.71 0.51
CA MET A 198 -27.98 10.84 -0.81
C MET A 198 -28.59 9.68 -1.54
N ASN A 199 -29.47 10.01 -2.49
CA ASN A 199 -30.14 9.14 -3.46
C ASN A 199 -29.12 8.24 -4.19
N ASN A 200 -28.53 7.31 -3.46
CA ASN A 200 -27.73 6.21 -3.91
C ASN A 200 -28.60 5.03 -3.58
N GLU A 201 -29.29 4.50 -4.58
CA GLU A 201 -30.08 3.28 -4.45
C GLU A 201 -29.24 2.25 -3.66
N LYS A 202 -29.67 1.98 -2.43
CA LYS A 202 -29.13 0.90 -1.62
C LYS A 202 -29.56 -0.39 -2.31
N LEU A 203 -28.79 -0.80 -3.30
CA LEU A 203 -29.08 -1.99 -4.07
C LEU A 203 -28.70 -3.19 -3.22
N GLU A 204 -29.70 -3.82 -2.62
CA GLU A 204 -29.54 -5.06 -1.88
C GLU A 204 -29.01 -6.15 -2.82
N VAL A 205 -27.81 -6.63 -2.49
CA VAL A 205 -27.17 -7.75 -3.15
C VAL A 205 -27.21 -8.92 -2.18
N CYS A 206 -27.45 -10.13 -2.67
CA CYS A 206 -27.56 -11.32 -1.82
C CYS A 206 -26.24 -11.62 -1.09
N LEU A 207 -26.37 -11.92 0.21
CA LEU A 207 -25.29 -12.32 1.08
C LEU A 207 -25.15 -13.84 1.04
N GLN A 208 -23.94 -14.32 0.72
CA GLN A 208 -23.64 -15.76 0.65
C GLN A 208 -22.71 -16.25 1.76
N SER A 209 -22.22 -15.33 2.59
CA SER A 209 -21.46 -15.65 3.78
C SER A 209 -21.99 -14.84 4.96
N SER A 210 -22.15 -15.50 6.11
CA SER A 210 -22.49 -14.83 7.37
C SER A 210 -21.43 -13.82 7.83
N GLU A 211 -20.22 -13.95 7.28
CA GLU A 211 -19.06 -13.10 7.58
C GLU A 211 -19.09 -11.77 6.82
N PHE A 212 -19.87 -11.65 5.75
CA PHE A 212 -20.00 -10.42 4.98
C PHE A 212 -21.40 -9.85 5.17
N ARG A 213 -21.50 -8.55 5.41
CA ARG A 213 -22.77 -7.84 5.63
C ARG A 213 -22.76 -6.49 4.92
N ASN A 214 -23.94 -5.94 4.67
CA ASN A 214 -24.12 -4.58 4.17
C ASN A 214 -23.26 -4.26 2.93
N ILE A 215 -23.24 -5.15 1.95
CA ILE A 215 -22.55 -4.91 0.68
C ILE A 215 -23.31 -3.81 -0.07
N VAL A 216 -22.63 -2.71 -0.35
CA VAL A 216 -23.17 -1.55 -1.07
C VAL A 216 -22.26 -1.21 -2.24
N LEU A 217 -22.78 -1.37 -3.45
CA LEU A 217 -22.13 -0.99 -4.70
C LEU A 217 -22.43 0.48 -5.01
N ARG A 218 -21.42 1.26 -5.41
CA ARG A 218 -21.56 2.71 -5.60
C ARG A 218 -20.88 3.19 -6.87
N LYS A 219 -21.38 4.31 -7.39
CA LYS A 219 -20.94 4.94 -8.67
C LYS A 219 -20.99 3.95 -9.85
N PRO A 220 -22.16 3.79 -10.49
CA PRO A 220 -22.27 2.98 -11.70
C PRO A 220 -21.23 3.40 -12.74
N ALA A 221 -20.56 2.41 -13.32
CA ALA A 221 -19.50 2.59 -14.30
C ALA A 221 -19.94 2.06 -15.67
N SER A 222 -19.59 2.79 -16.74
CA SER A 222 -19.81 2.31 -18.10
C SER A 222 -18.80 1.23 -18.45
N ILE A 223 -19.28 0.12 -19.01
CA ILE A 223 -18.46 -1.00 -19.51
C ILE A 223 -17.43 -0.53 -20.55
N ARG A 224 -17.77 0.50 -21.35
CA ARG A 224 -16.86 1.05 -22.37
C ARG A 224 -15.55 1.58 -21.78
N ASN A 225 -15.53 1.87 -20.47
CA ASN A 225 -14.36 2.41 -19.77
C ASN A 225 -13.57 1.33 -19.01
N THR A 226 -13.97 0.05 -19.03
CA THR A 226 -13.30 -1.00 -18.25
C THR A 226 -12.35 -1.88 -19.08
N ASN A 227 -12.40 -1.81 -20.42
CA ASN A 227 -11.67 -2.72 -21.33
C ASN A 227 -11.94 -4.22 -21.05
N ILE A 228 -13.05 -4.56 -20.38
CA ILE A 228 -13.41 -5.95 -20.05
C ILE A 228 -14.27 -6.52 -21.18
N GLY A 229 -13.80 -7.61 -21.80
CA GLY A 229 -14.53 -8.33 -22.85
C GLY A 229 -15.66 -9.20 -22.29
N ILE A 230 -16.80 -8.62 -21.94
CA ILE A 230 -17.93 -9.36 -21.33
C ILE A 230 -18.58 -10.40 -22.25
N ASN A 231 -18.41 -10.27 -23.57
CA ASN A 231 -18.98 -11.17 -24.57
C ASN A 231 -18.01 -12.32 -24.95
N THR A 232 -16.93 -12.49 -24.20
CA THR A 232 -15.94 -13.55 -24.46
C THR A 232 -16.37 -14.86 -23.81
N ILE A 233 -15.93 -15.98 -24.40
CA ILE A 233 -16.16 -17.32 -23.84
C ILE A 233 -15.48 -17.47 -22.48
N SER A 234 -14.27 -16.90 -22.33
CA SER A 234 -13.54 -16.88 -21.06
C SER A 234 -14.33 -16.17 -19.95
N PHE A 235 -14.86 -14.96 -20.21
CA PHE A 235 -15.66 -14.23 -19.22
C PHE A 235 -16.88 -15.04 -18.74
N HIS A 236 -17.64 -15.64 -19.66
CA HIS A 236 -18.81 -16.44 -19.29
C HIS A 236 -18.45 -17.73 -18.55
N SER A 237 -17.31 -18.35 -18.90
CA SER A 237 -16.82 -19.56 -18.24
C SER A 237 -16.39 -19.26 -16.81
N ASP A 238 -15.64 -18.18 -16.60
CA ASP A 238 -15.21 -17.72 -15.27
C ASP A 238 -16.40 -17.33 -14.40
N LEU A 239 -17.40 -16.66 -14.97
CA LEU A 239 -18.62 -16.30 -14.23
C LEU A 239 -19.39 -17.56 -13.79
N ALA A 240 -19.50 -18.56 -14.67
CA ALA A 240 -20.13 -19.83 -14.32
C ALA A 240 -19.35 -20.58 -13.22
N LEU A 241 -18.01 -20.56 -13.27
CA LEU A 241 -17.16 -21.11 -12.20
C LEU A 241 -17.36 -20.37 -10.87
N ALA A 242 -17.48 -19.04 -10.91
CA ALA A 242 -17.77 -18.24 -9.73
C ALA A 242 -19.13 -18.62 -9.12
N TYR A 243 -20.17 -18.82 -9.92
CA TYR A 243 -21.47 -19.32 -9.44
C TYR A 243 -21.42 -20.75 -8.90
N LYS A 244 -20.58 -21.61 -9.48
CA LYS A 244 -20.35 -22.96 -8.97
C LYS A 244 -19.83 -22.96 -7.54
N SER A 245 -19.05 -21.95 -7.15
CA SER A 245 -18.57 -21.79 -5.77
C SER A 245 -19.70 -21.54 -4.76
N PHE A 246 -20.86 -21.05 -5.21
CA PHE A 246 -22.07 -20.91 -4.42
C PHE A 246 -22.98 -22.15 -4.45
N GLY A 247 -22.59 -23.22 -5.17
CA GLY A 247 -23.43 -24.40 -5.38
C GLY A 247 -24.43 -24.28 -6.53
N TYR A 248 -24.37 -23.22 -7.33
CA TYR A 248 -25.18 -23.10 -8.54
C TYR A 248 -24.50 -23.78 -9.73
N HIS A 249 -25.18 -24.76 -10.33
CA HIS A 249 -24.67 -25.55 -11.46
C HIS A 249 -25.43 -25.33 -12.77
N ALA A 250 -26.48 -24.51 -12.75
CA ALA A 250 -27.31 -24.24 -13.92
C ALA A 250 -26.63 -23.28 -14.89
N SER A 251 -26.99 -23.38 -16.18
CA SER A 251 -26.54 -22.42 -17.20
C SER A 251 -27.10 -21.04 -16.92
N LEU A 252 -26.26 -20.01 -17.01
CA LEU A 252 -26.65 -18.62 -16.79
C LEU A 252 -27.47 -18.09 -17.97
N ILE A 253 -28.73 -17.73 -17.73
CA ILE A 253 -29.63 -17.21 -18.78
C ILE A 253 -29.39 -15.71 -18.99
N ASN A 254 -29.21 -14.98 -17.88
CA ASN A 254 -28.90 -13.56 -17.95
C ASN A 254 -27.44 -13.35 -18.41
N LYS A 255 -27.22 -12.36 -19.27
CA LYS A 255 -25.89 -11.94 -19.74
C LYS A 255 -25.53 -10.53 -19.28
N ALA A 256 -26.48 -9.78 -18.72
CA ALA A 256 -26.29 -8.40 -18.32
C ALA A 256 -25.44 -8.32 -17.04
N CYS A 257 -24.36 -7.54 -17.11
CA CYS A 257 -23.48 -7.25 -15.98
C CYS A 257 -23.47 -5.74 -15.73
N ASN A 258 -23.73 -5.32 -14.49
CA ASN A 258 -23.76 -3.91 -14.13
C ASN A 258 -22.49 -3.57 -13.32
N PHE A 259 -21.65 -2.68 -13.83
CA PHE A 259 -20.35 -2.34 -13.26
C PHE A 259 -20.40 -1.10 -12.34
N TYR A 260 -19.47 -1.05 -11.40
CA TYR A 260 -19.35 -0.02 -10.38
C TYR A 260 -17.89 0.34 -10.13
N GLU A 261 -17.62 1.58 -9.70
CA GLU A 261 -16.26 2.04 -9.40
C GLU A 261 -15.74 1.49 -8.07
N TYR A 262 -16.63 1.31 -7.07
CA TYR A 262 -16.25 0.81 -5.76
C TYR A 262 -17.40 0.12 -5.01
N VAL A 263 -17.02 -0.67 -4.00
CA VAL A 263 -17.91 -1.38 -3.09
C VAL A 263 -17.48 -1.16 -1.64
N SER A 264 -18.46 -1.03 -0.75
CA SER A 264 -18.25 -1.05 0.70
C SER A 264 -19.00 -2.21 1.32
N TYR A 265 -18.42 -2.87 2.32
CA TYR A 265 -19.05 -3.97 3.04
C TYR A 265 -18.53 -4.03 4.48
N ILE A 266 -19.23 -4.76 5.33
CA ILE A 266 -18.79 -5.10 6.69
C ILE A 266 -18.31 -6.55 6.67
N GLN A 267 -17.10 -6.78 7.15
CA GLN A 267 -16.55 -8.11 7.35
C GLN A 267 -16.50 -8.42 8.85
N VAL A 268 -17.02 -9.57 9.25
CA VAL A 268 -16.98 -10.05 10.63
C VAL A 268 -15.80 -11.00 10.79
N VAL A 269 -14.77 -10.56 11.49
CA VAL A 269 -13.57 -11.37 11.78
C VAL A 269 -13.44 -11.52 13.28
N GLN A 270 -13.50 -12.76 13.80
CA GLN A 270 -13.38 -13.03 15.24
C GLN A 270 -14.34 -12.18 16.11
N ASN A 271 -15.60 -12.04 15.67
CA ASN A 271 -16.64 -11.20 16.29
C ASN A 271 -16.40 -9.69 16.29
N VAL A 272 -15.41 -9.20 15.54
CA VAL A 272 -15.19 -7.77 15.30
C VAL A 272 -15.72 -7.41 13.91
N GLU A 273 -16.59 -6.39 13.85
CA GLU A 273 -17.06 -5.84 12.59
C GLU A 273 -16.05 -4.83 12.03
N ILE A 274 -15.57 -5.08 10.82
CA ILE A 274 -14.61 -4.24 10.12
C ILE A 274 -15.27 -3.67 8.88
N GLN A 275 -15.28 -2.34 8.77
CA GLN A 275 -15.75 -1.67 7.57
C GLN A 275 -14.66 -1.72 6.49
N CYS A 276 -14.99 -2.35 5.37
CA CYS A 276 -14.11 -2.57 4.23
C CYS A 276 -14.55 -1.75 3.01
N HIS A 277 -13.58 -1.28 2.26
CA HIS A 277 -13.78 -0.53 1.01
C HIS A 277 -12.85 -1.09 -0.07
N LEU A 278 -13.42 -1.36 -1.24
CA LEU A 278 -12.69 -1.85 -2.40
C LEU A 278 -13.03 -1.03 -3.62
N ASN A 279 -12.01 -0.66 -4.38
CA ASN A 279 -12.12 0.15 -5.58
C ASN A 279 -11.45 -0.56 -6.75
N LYS A 280 -11.86 -0.20 -7.97
CA LYS A 280 -11.08 -0.55 -9.17
C LYS A 280 -9.64 -0.05 -9.04
N GLY A 281 -8.67 -0.93 -9.24
CA GLY A 281 -7.23 -0.69 -9.11
C GLY A 281 -6.66 -1.09 -7.76
N ASP A 282 -7.48 -1.47 -6.79
CA ASP A 282 -6.98 -1.97 -5.50
C ASP A 282 -6.39 -3.38 -5.68
N ILE A 283 -5.34 -3.67 -4.92
CA ILE A 283 -4.67 -4.97 -4.91
C ILE A 283 -5.25 -5.81 -3.77
N VAL A 284 -5.63 -7.04 -4.10
CA VAL A 284 -6.26 -7.99 -3.19
C VAL A 284 -5.48 -9.28 -3.13
N THR A 285 -5.58 -9.98 -2.00
CA THR A 285 -5.10 -11.35 -1.86
C THR A 285 -6.28 -12.30 -1.98
N ILE A 286 -6.16 -13.25 -2.88
CA ILE A 286 -7.14 -14.31 -3.12
C ILE A 286 -6.48 -15.62 -2.67
N LYS A 287 -7.11 -16.34 -1.75
CA LYS A 287 -6.64 -17.65 -1.30
C LYS A 287 -7.26 -18.72 -2.19
N GLU A 288 -6.48 -19.30 -3.07
CA GLU A 288 -6.85 -20.55 -3.74
C GLU A 288 -6.22 -21.73 -3.00
N VAL A 289 -6.98 -22.82 -2.89
CA VAL A 289 -6.63 -24.01 -2.10
C VAL A 289 -5.29 -24.62 -2.55
N ASP A 290 -4.93 -24.47 -3.82
CA ASP A 290 -3.81 -25.17 -4.45
C ASP A 290 -2.54 -24.31 -4.64
N TYR A 291 -2.60 -22.98 -4.49
CA TYR A 291 -1.51 -22.06 -4.88
C TYR A 291 -0.98 -21.15 -3.76
N GLY A 292 -1.55 -21.19 -2.56
CA GLY A 292 -1.12 -20.33 -1.44
C GLY A 292 -1.69 -18.90 -1.51
N GLU A 293 -0.95 -17.90 -0.98
CA GLU A 293 -1.38 -16.49 -1.06
C GLU A 293 -1.07 -15.89 -2.44
N SER A 294 -2.10 -15.74 -3.29
CA SER A 294 -1.99 -15.13 -4.63
C SER A 294 -2.44 -13.67 -4.64
N TYR A 295 -1.82 -12.83 -5.47
CA TYR A 295 -2.11 -11.39 -5.55
C TYR A 295 -2.77 -11.03 -6.87
N ALA A 296 -3.81 -10.19 -6.83
CA ALA A 296 -4.50 -9.72 -8.02
C ALA A 296 -4.87 -8.24 -7.90
N VAL A 297 -4.98 -7.55 -9.03
CA VAL A 297 -5.51 -6.18 -9.09
C VAL A 297 -6.95 -6.20 -9.58
N ILE A 298 -7.83 -5.46 -8.89
CA ILE A 298 -9.23 -5.35 -9.28
C ILE A 298 -9.32 -4.48 -10.53
N LYS A 299 -9.85 -5.03 -11.61
CA LYS A 299 -10.08 -4.32 -12.89
C LYS A 299 -11.55 -3.93 -13.06
N GLY A 300 -12.46 -4.66 -12.44
CA GLY A 300 -13.88 -4.34 -12.42
C GLY A 300 -14.56 -4.87 -11.17
N ILE A 301 -15.61 -4.16 -10.74
CA ILE A 301 -16.54 -4.60 -9.70
C ILE A 301 -17.91 -4.57 -10.36
N PHE A 302 -18.67 -5.65 -10.27
CA PHE A 302 -19.97 -5.72 -10.92
C PHE A 302 -20.96 -6.59 -10.14
N LYS A 303 -22.24 -6.45 -10.48
CA LYS A 303 -23.27 -7.40 -10.07
C LYS A 303 -23.85 -8.11 -11.28
N HIS A 304 -24.29 -9.34 -11.05
CA HIS A 304 -24.98 -10.17 -12.03
C HIS A 304 -26.23 -10.79 -11.39
N GLN A 305 -27.30 -10.94 -12.17
CA GLN A 305 -28.53 -11.58 -11.71
C GLN A 305 -28.49 -13.07 -12.03
N ASN A 306 -28.62 -13.92 -11.03
CA ASN A 306 -28.73 -15.36 -11.24
C ASN A 306 -30.15 -15.75 -11.72
N ASN A 307 -30.32 -17.00 -12.12
CA ASN A 307 -31.60 -17.55 -12.56
C ASN A 307 -32.68 -17.57 -11.45
N ASP A 308 -32.27 -17.44 -10.19
CA ASP A 308 -33.16 -17.28 -9.03
C ASP A 308 -33.77 -15.87 -8.91
N GLY A 309 -33.37 -14.95 -9.79
CA GLY A 309 -33.82 -13.56 -9.80
C GLY A 309 -33.02 -12.63 -8.88
N TYR A 310 -32.10 -13.16 -8.08
CA TYR A 310 -31.30 -12.38 -7.14
C TYR A 310 -29.99 -11.87 -7.75
N TYR A 311 -29.49 -10.75 -7.23
CA TYR A 311 -28.22 -10.16 -7.63
C TYR A 311 -27.07 -10.58 -6.72
N TYR A 312 -25.93 -10.88 -7.32
CA TYR A 312 -24.70 -11.30 -6.63
C TYR A 312 -23.52 -10.40 -7.02
N PRO A 313 -22.58 -10.09 -6.10
CA PRO A 313 -21.47 -9.20 -6.36
C PRO A 313 -20.21 -9.98 -6.75
N PHE A 314 -19.54 -9.52 -7.80
CA PHE A 314 -18.33 -10.12 -8.33
C PHE A 314 -17.23 -9.08 -8.53
N ILE A 315 -16.00 -9.57 -8.48
CA ILE A 315 -14.81 -8.84 -8.91
C ILE A 315 -14.27 -9.48 -10.19
N TYR A 316 -13.77 -8.64 -11.09
CA TYR A 316 -12.97 -9.04 -12.24
C TYR A 316 -11.53 -8.58 -12.01
N VAL A 317 -10.55 -9.48 -12.11
CA VAL A 317 -9.16 -9.23 -11.70
C VAL A 317 -8.14 -9.59 -12.78
N ASP A 318 -6.99 -8.92 -12.73
CA ASP A 318 -5.76 -9.35 -13.41
C ASP A 318 -4.77 -9.88 -12.36
N TRP A 319 -4.09 -10.99 -12.65
CA TRP A 319 -3.21 -11.68 -11.70
C TRP A 319 -1.77 -11.16 -11.73
N PHE A 320 -1.14 -11.11 -10.55
CA PHE A 320 0.31 -10.97 -10.45
C PHE A 320 0.95 -12.35 -10.38
N GLU A 321 1.84 -12.64 -11.32
CA GLU A 321 2.65 -13.86 -11.34
C GLU A 321 4.06 -13.57 -10.85
N ASP A 322 4.55 -14.35 -9.88
CA ASP A 322 5.91 -14.22 -9.36
C ASP A 322 6.91 -14.70 -10.42
N THR A 323 7.92 -13.88 -10.72
CA THR A 323 8.99 -14.24 -11.65
C THR A 323 10.10 -15.05 -10.99
N TYR A 324 10.04 -15.23 -9.67
CA TYR A 324 11.07 -15.79 -8.79
C TYR A 324 12.40 -15.03 -8.84
N LYS A 325 12.38 -13.80 -9.35
CA LYS A 325 13.53 -12.90 -9.43
C LYS A 325 13.36 -11.75 -8.44
N LYS A 326 14.49 -11.22 -7.99
CA LYS A 326 14.54 -10.02 -7.15
C LYS A 326 15.17 -8.86 -7.90
N HIS A 327 14.71 -7.64 -7.60
CA HIS A 327 15.27 -6.43 -8.18
C HIS A 327 16.67 -6.14 -7.63
N ASN A 328 17.66 -5.99 -8.52
CA ASN A 328 19.09 -5.93 -8.19
C ASN A 328 19.50 -4.85 -7.16
N LYS A 329 18.73 -3.76 -7.05
CA LYS A 329 19.01 -2.65 -6.11
C LYS A 329 18.10 -2.64 -4.89
N LEU A 330 16.87 -3.14 -5.02
CA LEU A 330 15.84 -3.01 -3.99
C LEU A 330 15.62 -4.32 -3.22
N ASP A 331 16.12 -5.44 -3.76
CA ASP A 331 15.91 -6.81 -3.27
C ASP A 331 14.42 -7.20 -3.11
N CYS A 332 13.53 -6.44 -3.74
CA CYS A 332 12.10 -6.70 -3.77
C CYS A 332 11.78 -7.76 -4.85
N PRO A 333 10.85 -8.70 -4.58
CA PRO A 333 10.36 -9.65 -5.59
C PRO A 333 9.75 -8.93 -6.80
N ILE A 334 10.02 -9.45 -7.98
CA ILE A 334 9.49 -8.96 -9.25
C ILE A 334 8.32 -9.84 -9.67
N PHE A 335 7.18 -9.21 -9.93
CA PHE A 335 5.98 -9.83 -10.44
C PHE A 335 5.66 -9.31 -11.84
N VAL A 336 4.94 -10.11 -12.62
CA VAL A 336 4.38 -9.72 -13.92
C VAL A 336 2.87 -9.68 -13.80
N LEU A 337 2.26 -8.59 -14.24
CA LEU A 337 0.81 -8.48 -14.37
C LEU A 337 0.35 -9.22 -15.64
N ARG A 338 -0.44 -10.27 -15.45
CA ARG A 338 -0.99 -11.09 -16.52
C ARG A 338 -2.31 -10.52 -17.04
N HIS A 339 -2.46 -10.52 -18.35
CA HIS A 339 -3.71 -10.15 -19.04
C HIS A 339 -4.29 -11.31 -19.86
N ASP A 340 -3.61 -12.45 -19.91
CA ASP A 340 -4.06 -13.64 -20.62
C ASP A 340 -5.24 -14.32 -19.88
N ASP A 341 -5.99 -15.15 -20.61
CA ASP A 341 -7.18 -15.85 -20.10
C ASP A 341 -6.83 -17.25 -19.55
N TYR A 342 -5.55 -17.50 -19.22
CA TYR A 342 -5.13 -18.78 -18.65
C TYR A 342 -5.63 -18.99 -17.22
N TYR A 343 -5.77 -17.91 -16.46
CA TYR A 343 -6.25 -17.93 -15.08
C TYR A 343 -7.68 -17.40 -15.01
N CYS A 344 -8.49 -17.98 -14.11
CA CYS A 344 -9.84 -17.49 -13.83
C CYS A 344 -9.76 -16.03 -13.35
N LYS A 345 -10.58 -15.14 -13.93
CA LYS A 345 -10.56 -13.70 -13.62
C LYS A 345 -11.76 -13.22 -12.82
N ILE A 346 -12.80 -14.04 -12.67
CA ILE A 346 -14.04 -13.66 -11.99
C ILE A 346 -14.17 -14.40 -10.68
N PHE A 347 -14.33 -13.64 -9.59
CA PHE A 347 -14.51 -14.20 -8.26
C PHE A 347 -15.69 -13.55 -7.55
N PRO A 348 -16.39 -14.30 -6.70
CA PRO A 348 -17.25 -13.70 -5.69
C PRO A 348 -16.49 -12.66 -4.87
N LEU A 349 -17.16 -11.56 -4.51
CA LEU A 349 -16.59 -10.58 -3.59
C LEU A 349 -16.14 -11.21 -2.26
N THR A 350 -16.81 -12.29 -1.83
CA THR A 350 -16.59 -12.97 -0.56
C THR A 350 -15.31 -13.80 -0.48
N VAL A 351 -14.63 -14.05 -1.61
CA VAL A 351 -13.37 -14.83 -1.63
C VAL A 351 -12.17 -13.98 -1.17
N ILE A 352 -12.34 -12.66 -1.05
CA ILE A 352 -11.28 -11.76 -0.63
C ILE A 352 -10.99 -11.98 0.86
N ASP A 353 -9.90 -12.69 1.16
CA ASP A 353 -9.48 -13.00 2.52
C ASP A 353 -9.10 -11.72 3.28
N LYS A 354 -8.26 -10.88 2.67
CA LYS A 354 -7.77 -9.63 3.24
C LYS A 354 -7.50 -8.60 2.16
N VAL A 355 -8.01 -7.41 2.37
CA VAL A 355 -7.76 -6.25 1.52
C VAL A 355 -6.40 -5.64 1.88
N GLN A 356 -5.54 -5.38 0.89
CA GLN A 356 -4.36 -4.49 1.00
C GLN A 356 -3.23 -4.90 1.96
N LYS A 357 -2.97 -6.19 2.16
CA LYS A 357 -1.73 -6.66 2.83
C LYS A 357 -0.45 -6.29 2.06
N ALA A 358 -0.54 -6.17 0.75
CA ALA A 358 0.58 -5.94 -0.14
C ALA A 358 0.37 -4.68 -0.96
N TYR A 359 1.46 -3.95 -1.18
CA TYR A 359 1.51 -2.79 -2.05
C TYR A 359 2.52 -3.06 -3.16
N PHE A 360 2.11 -2.87 -4.41
CA PHE A 360 2.97 -3.07 -5.57
C PHE A 360 3.30 -1.73 -6.20
N VAL A 361 4.53 -1.62 -6.68
CA VAL A 361 5.06 -0.43 -7.34
C VAL A 361 5.49 -0.84 -8.74
N HIS A 362 5.07 -0.11 -9.77
CA HIS A 362 5.46 -0.41 -11.15
C HIS A 362 6.99 -0.36 -11.31
N ASP A 363 7.60 -1.32 -12.01
CA ASP A 363 9.04 -1.32 -12.26
C ASP A 363 9.37 -0.40 -13.45
N CYS A 364 9.17 0.90 -13.27
CA CYS A 364 9.40 1.91 -14.30
C CYS A 364 10.88 1.92 -14.72
N ASN A 365 11.12 1.84 -16.03
CA ASN A 365 12.42 2.12 -16.64
C ASN A 365 12.38 3.46 -17.39
N ALA A 366 13.52 3.89 -17.95
CA ALA A 366 13.64 5.15 -18.69
C ALA A 366 12.71 5.30 -19.91
N ARG A 367 11.97 4.23 -20.29
CA ARG A 367 10.99 4.24 -21.39
C ARG A 367 9.55 4.49 -20.92
N CYS A 368 9.28 4.50 -19.62
CA CYS A 368 7.97 4.84 -19.08
C CYS A 368 7.76 6.35 -19.16
N LYS A 369 6.69 6.81 -19.81
CA LYS A 369 6.34 8.24 -19.84
C LYS A 369 5.67 8.62 -18.53
N GLU A 370 5.86 9.88 -18.10
CA GLU A 370 5.15 10.41 -16.94
C GLU A 370 3.64 10.22 -17.15
N SER A 371 2.97 9.58 -16.19
CA SER A 371 1.54 9.20 -16.19
C SER A 371 1.07 8.08 -17.14
N ASP A 372 1.94 7.56 -18.01
CA ASP A 372 1.60 6.47 -18.94
C ASP A 372 2.63 5.34 -18.79
N HIS A 373 2.36 4.45 -17.83
CA HIS A 373 3.13 3.23 -17.61
C HIS A 373 2.97 2.38 -18.87
N PHE A 374 4.01 2.38 -19.70
CA PHE A 374 4.01 1.80 -21.03
C PHE A 374 3.41 0.38 -21.02
N LEU A 375 2.42 0.14 -21.91
CA LEU A 375 1.63 -1.11 -21.99
C LEU A 375 2.47 -2.38 -22.20
N GLU A 376 3.73 -2.27 -22.62
CA GLU A 376 4.62 -3.44 -22.78
C GLU A 376 5.38 -3.82 -21.51
N ASN A 377 5.51 -2.91 -20.51
CA ASN A 377 6.19 -3.24 -19.26
C ASN A 377 5.18 -3.55 -18.15
N ASN A 378 4.85 -4.82 -18.01
CA ASN A 378 3.94 -5.31 -16.99
C ASN A 378 4.66 -5.76 -15.71
N HIS A 379 5.90 -5.33 -15.48
CA HIS A 379 6.65 -5.70 -14.28
C HIS A 379 6.30 -4.78 -13.10
N TYR A 380 6.09 -5.39 -11.95
CA TYR A 380 5.80 -4.72 -10.69
C TYR A 380 6.70 -5.28 -9.60
N LEU A 381 7.08 -4.42 -8.66
CA LEU A 381 7.82 -4.78 -7.47
C LEU A 381 6.85 -4.90 -6.31
N LYS A 382 6.83 -6.05 -5.64
CA LYS A 382 6.13 -6.18 -4.36
C LYS A 382 6.92 -5.41 -3.29
N ASN A 383 6.31 -4.38 -2.70
CA ASN A 383 6.96 -3.55 -1.69
C ASN A 383 7.06 -4.31 -0.36
N GLU A 384 8.20 -4.98 -0.16
CA GLU A 384 8.55 -5.68 1.08
C GLU A 384 8.86 -4.74 2.26
N PHE A 385 8.84 -3.42 2.03
CA PHE A 385 8.99 -2.41 3.08
C PHE A 385 7.66 -1.89 3.60
N PHE A 386 6.53 -2.29 3.01
CA PHE A 386 5.21 -1.80 3.37
C PHE A 386 4.74 -2.41 4.70
N PHE A 387 4.30 -1.55 5.64
CA PHE A 387 3.70 -1.95 6.91
C PHE A 387 2.69 -0.91 7.40
N ALA A 388 1.84 -1.29 8.36
CA ALA A 388 0.93 -0.35 9.02
C ALA A 388 1.73 0.55 9.97
N ALA A 389 1.90 1.82 9.61
CA ALA A 389 2.49 2.82 10.50
C ALA A 389 1.53 3.16 11.65
N VAL A 390 2.07 3.29 12.87
CA VAL A 390 1.35 3.62 14.12
C VAL A 390 0.80 5.04 14.10
#